data_AF-A0AAV0B4X6-F1
#
_entry.id   AF-A0AAV0B4X6-F1
#
_cell.length_a   1.000
_cell.length_b   1.000
_cell.length_c   1.000
_cell.angle_alpha   90.00
_cell.angle_beta   90.00
_cell.angle_gamma   90.00
#
_symmetry.space_group_name_H-M   'P 1'
#
loop_
_entity.id
_entity.type
_entity.pdbx_description
1 polymer ?
#
loop_
_entity_poly.entity_id
_entity_poly.type
_entity_poly.pdbx_seq_one_letter_code
_entity_poly.pdbx_strand_id
1 'polypeptide(L)'
;MNAPNRYELYTLGEGELKLTIDEDTKIPNACTLTINKEDHTLANMLRAQLLQLPYVIFSGYKVPHPLEPKFIIKVQTDGSSTPIQAIQESVKSLILILGKMRVSFQNEFRLAKAVGLSDDQNDNDLVGGVGLGGGGLNGRFNDGLAGQHASSINGMGYSGYGSSAGYGNNNQTGSGW
;
A
#
# COMPACT_ATOMS: atom_id res chain seq x y z
N MET A 1 -28.81 32.35 -3.06
CA MET A 1 -27.82 31.48 -2.39
C MET A 1 -27.12 30.73 -3.52
N ASN A 2 -25.84 31.03 -3.79
CA ASN A 2 -25.13 30.55 -5.00
C ASN A 2 -23.99 29.58 -4.66
N ALA A 3 -24.01 29.01 -3.45
CA ALA A 3 -23.01 28.04 -3.04
C ALA A 3 -23.35 26.68 -3.69
N PRO A 4 -22.39 26.05 -4.38
CA PRO A 4 -22.58 24.70 -4.91
C PRO A 4 -22.77 23.68 -3.78
N ASN A 5 -23.42 22.56 -4.08
CA ASN A 5 -23.60 21.51 -3.08
C ASN A 5 -22.29 20.77 -2.82
N ARG A 6 -22.02 20.39 -1.56
CA ARG A 6 -20.75 19.74 -1.20
C ARG A 6 -20.54 18.37 -1.88
N TYR A 7 -21.60 17.62 -2.17
CA TYR A 7 -21.46 16.30 -2.79
C TYR A 7 -20.91 16.37 -4.21
N GLU A 8 -21.07 17.52 -4.89
CA GLU A 8 -20.56 17.79 -6.23
C GLU A 8 -19.03 17.85 -6.27
N LEU A 9 -18.36 17.90 -5.11
CA LEU A 9 -16.90 17.89 -5.00
C LEU A 9 -16.29 16.52 -5.33
N TYR A 10 -16.99 15.43 -5.02
CA TYR A 10 -16.47 14.06 -5.18
C TYR A 10 -17.38 13.16 -6.04
N THR A 11 -18.59 13.60 -6.36
CA THR A 11 -19.54 12.85 -7.21
C THR A 11 -19.50 13.40 -8.62
N LEU A 12 -19.41 12.51 -9.61
CA LEU A 12 -19.43 12.88 -11.04
C LEU A 12 -20.83 13.38 -11.44
N GLY A 13 -20.87 14.40 -12.28
CA GLY A 13 -22.10 14.85 -12.93
C GLY A 13 -22.60 13.86 -13.98
N GLU A 14 -23.82 14.09 -14.46
CA GLU A 14 -24.39 13.31 -15.55
C GLU A 14 -23.53 13.44 -16.82
N GLY A 15 -23.03 12.31 -17.34
CA GLY A 15 -22.17 12.28 -18.53
C GLY A 15 -20.72 12.72 -18.31
N GLU A 16 -20.31 13.07 -17.08
CA GLU A 16 -18.93 13.47 -16.77
C GLU A 16 -18.01 12.26 -16.65
N LEU A 17 -16.95 12.21 -17.46
CA LEU A 17 -15.92 11.17 -17.36
C LEU A 17 -15.03 11.43 -16.14
N LYS A 18 -14.64 10.37 -15.43
CA LYS A 18 -13.67 10.48 -14.32
C LYS A 18 -12.29 10.90 -14.80
N LEU A 19 -11.90 10.41 -15.98
CA LEU A 19 -10.54 10.51 -16.51
C LEU A 19 -10.60 10.74 -18.02
N THR A 20 -9.82 11.71 -18.48
CA THR A 20 -9.59 12.02 -19.90
C THR A 20 -8.09 12.05 -20.14
N ILE A 21 -7.65 11.44 -21.25
CA ILE A 21 -6.24 11.36 -21.65
C ILE A 21 -6.10 12.08 -22.97
N ASP A 22 -5.27 13.11 -23.00
CA ASP A 22 -4.91 13.85 -24.19
C ASP A 22 -3.41 13.66 -24.47
N GLU A 23 -3.07 13.11 -25.63
CA GLU A 23 -1.68 13.01 -26.07
C GLU A 23 -1.17 14.40 -26.51
N ASP A 24 0.06 14.75 -26.10
CA ASP A 24 0.64 16.04 -26.45
C ASP A 24 1.24 15.99 -27.85
N THR A 25 0.75 16.83 -28.76
CA THR A 25 1.25 16.90 -30.14
C THR A 25 2.55 17.70 -30.27
N LYS A 26 2.92 18.51 -29.27
CA LYS A 26 4.08 19.40 -29.30
C LYS A 26 5.30 18.78 -28.62
N ILE A 27 5.09 17.92 -27.64
CA ILE A 27 6.15 17.29 -26.86
C ILE A 27 6.13 15.78 -27.13
N PRO A 28 7.21 15.17 -27.63
CA PRO A 28 7.25 13.74 -27.87
C PRO A 28 7.12 12.97 -26.56
N ASN A 29 6.45 11.81 -26.63
CA ASN A 29 6.25 10.91 -25.49
C ASN A 29 5.68 11.62 -24.25
N ALA A 30 4.72 12.52 -24.47
CA ALA A 30 4.03 13.21 -23.38
C ALA A 30 2.51 13.03 -23.48
N CYS A 31 1.87 12.93 -22.32
CA CYS A 31 0.42 12.96 -22.21
C CYS A 31 -0.02 13.88 -21.09
N THR A 32 -1.24 14.38 -21.23
CA THR A 32 -1.94 15.17 -20.23
C THR A 32 -3.16 14.37 -19.77
N LEU A 33 -3.24 14.08 -18.48
CA LEU A 33 -4.40 13.48 -17.84
C LEU A 33 -5.21 14.57 -17.14
N THR A 34 -6.51 14.60 -17.39
CA THR A 34 -7.46 15.37 -16.60
C THR A 34 -8.28 14.40 -15.76
N ILE A 35 -8.26 14.58 -14.44
CA ILE A 35 -9.02 13.75 -13.50
C ILE A 35 -10.02 14.63 -12.77
N ASN A 36 -11.30 14.30 -12.95
CA ASN A 36 -12.41 15.01 -12.36
C ASN A 36 -12.75 14.48 -10.97
N LYS A 37 -13.29 15.34 -10.12
CA LYS A 37 -13.72 15.05 -8.75
C LYS A 37 -12.60 14.49 -7.89
N GLU A 38 -11.40 15.04 -8.06
CA GLU A 38 -10.20 14.74 -7.27
C GLU A 38 -9.42 16.02 -7.03
N ASP A 39 -8.60 16.01 -5.99
CA ASP A 39 -7.84 17.18 -5.53
C ASP A 39 -6.34 16.88 -5.39
N HIS A 40 -5.65 17.75 -4.65
CA HIS A 40 -4.22 17.65 -4.36
C HIS A 40 -3.82 16.33 -3.70
N THR A 41 -4.75 15.63 -3.02
CA THR A 41 -4.49 14.39 -2.31
C THR A 41 -3.99 13.31 -3.27
N LEU A 42 -4.75 13.05 -4.34
CA LEU A 42 -4.37 12.07 -5.35
C LEU A 42 -3.28 12.62 -6.27
N ALA A 43 -3.38 13.89 -6.66
CA ALA A 43 -2.47 14.51 -7.62
C ALA A 43 -1.02 14.55 -7.12
N ASN A 44 -0.80 14.98 -5.87
CA ASN A 44 0.54 15.06 -5.30
C ASN A 44 1.16 13.68 -5.09
N MET A 45 0.35 12.72 -4.64
CA MET A 45 0.79 11.33 -4.44
C MET A 45 1.22 10.68 -5.76
N LEU A 46 0.41 10.81 -6.80
CA LEU A 46 0.72 10.27 -8.12
C LEU A 46 1.94 10.94 -8.75
N ARG A 47 2.04 12.27 -8.65
CA ARG A 47 3.20 13.03 -9.14
C ARG A 47 4.49 12.56 -8.47
N ALA A 48 4.48 12.41 -7.15
CA ALA A 48 5.65 11.95 -6.41
C ALA A 48 6.08 10.54 -6.82
N GLN A 49 5.13 9.62 -7.03
CA GLN A 49 5.45 8.27 -7.48
C GLN A 49 6.01 8.23 -8.90
N LEU A 50 5.45 9.02 -9.81
CA LEU A 50 5.92 9.11 -11.19
C LEU A 50 7.38 9.58 -11.26
N LEU A 51 7.79 10.53 -10.42
CA LEU A 51 9.16 11.03 -10.37
C LEU A 51 10.17 10.01 -9.79
N GLN A 52 9.71 8.89 -9.22
CA GLN A 52 10.60 7.80 -8.80
C GLN A 52 11.00 6.89 -9.97
N LEU A 53 10.26 6.92 -11.08
CA LEU A 53 10.56 6.09 -12.24
C LEU A 53 11.71 6.74 -13.03
N PRO A 54 12.83 6.04 -13.28
CA PRO A 54 14.03 6.64 -13.88
C PRO A 54 13.83 7.11 -15.32
N TYR A 55 12.86 6.53 -16.03
CA TYR A 55 12.52 6.83 -17.41
C TYR A 55 11.49 7.97 -17.56
N VAL A 56 10.98 8.52 -16.45
CA VAL A 56 10.09 9.69 -16.45
C VAL A 56 10.94 10.97 -16.40
N ILE A 57 10.86 11.77 -17.46
CA ILE A 57 11.59 13.03 -17.58
C ILE A 57 10.86 14.15 -16.83
N PHE A 58 9.53 14.17 -16.93
CA PHE A 58 8.72 15.21 -16.34
C PHE A 58 7.42 14.66 -15.77
N SER A 59 7.08 15.13 -14.56
CA SER A 59 5.76 14.93 -13.95
C SER A 59 5.39 16.17 -13.15
N GLY A 60 4.31 16.83 -13.57
CA GLY A 60 3.80 18.04 -12.94
C GLY A 60 2.29 18.06 -12.98
N TYR A 61 1.66 18.51 -11.88
CA TYR A 61 0.23 18.67 -11.80
C TYR A 61 -0.15 20.10 -11.44
N LYS A 62 -1.37 20.49 -11.81
CA LYS A 62 -1.99 21.75 -11.39
C LYS A 62 -3.49 21.55 -11.17
N VAL A 63 -4.04 22.30 -10.23
CA VAL A 63 -5.48 22.52 -10.10
C VAL A 63 -5.77 23.83 -10.83
N PRO A 64 -6.54 23.82 -11.94
CA PRO A 64 -6.73 25.02 -12.76
C PRO A 64 -7.47 26.13 -12.02
N HIS A 65 -8.43 25.75 -11.16
CA HIS A 65 -9.16 26.69 -10.33
C HIS A 65 -9.64 26.00 -9.03
N PRO A 66 -9.54 26.62 -7.84
CA PRO A 66 -9.93 25.99 -6.57
C PRO A 66 -11.42 25.61 -6.46
N LEU A 67 -12.30 26.31 -7.19
CA LEU A 67 -13.75 26.01 -7.21
C LEU A 67 -14.12 24.84 -8.13
N GLU A 68 -13.18 24.36 -8.96
CA GLU A 68 -13.39 23.21 -9.82
C GLU A 68 -12.61 22.02 -9.24
N PRO A 69 -13.30 20.99 -8.72
CA PRO A 69 -12.66 19.81 -8.14
C PRO A 69 -12.11 18.92 -9.25
N LYS A 70 -11.05 19.35 -9.92
CA LYS A 70 -10.31 18.57 -10.90
C LYS A 70 -8.85 18.97 -10.87
N PHE A 71 -7.98 18.05 -11.24
CA PHE A 71 -6.59 18.36 -11.48
C PHE A 71 -6.15 17.84 -12.83
N ILE A 72 -5.11 18.50 -13.35
CA ILE A 72 -4.49 18.15 -14.62
C ILE A 72 -3.05 17.76 -14.31
N ILE A 73 -2.65 16.56 -14.71
CA ILE A 73 -1.28 16.07 -14.58
C ILE A 73 -0.68 15.85 -15.96
N LYS A 74 0.53 16.35 -16.16
CA LYS A 74 1.30 16.17 -17.40
C LYS A 74 2.51 15.30 -17.11
N VAL A 75 2.69 14.28 -17.94
CA VAL A 75 3.75 13.28 -17.81
C VAL A 75 4.51 13.21 -19.12
N GLN A 76 5.84 13.17 -19.05
CA GLN A 76 6.73 12.96 -20.19
C GLN A 76 7.71 11.85 -19.86
N THR A 77 7.93 10.94 -20.81
CA THR A 77 8.91 9.85 -20.71
C THR A 77 10.03 10.02 -21.72
N ASP A 78 11.14 9.31 -21.51
CA ASP A 78 12.29 9.22 -22.40
C ASP A 78 12.04 8.43 -23.69
N GLY A 79 10.90 7.73 -23.79
CA GLY A 79 10.53 6.86 -24.91
C GLY A 79 10.81 5.36 -24.65
N SER A 80 11.46 5.00 -23.54
CA SER A 80 11.63 3.60 -23.12
C SER A 80 10.30 2.93 -22.76
N SER A 81 9.31 3.73 -22.32
CA SER A 81 7.95 3.29 -22.03
C SER A 81 6.96 4.41 -22.31
N THR A 82 5.71 4.08 -22.57
CA THR A 82 4.68 5.10 -22.82
C THR A 82 4.30 5.82 -21.53
N PRO A 83 3.92 7.11 -21.58
CA PRO A 83 3.45 7.84 -20.41
C PRO A 83 2.27 7.15 -19.70
N ILE A 84 1.40 6.50 -20.47
CA ILE A 84 0.26 5.74 -19.94
C ILE A 84 0.75 4.54 -19.11
N GLN A 85 1.75 3.81 -19.61
CA GLN A 85 2.36 2.71 -18.86
C GLN A 85 3.02 3.20 -17.58
N ALA A 86 3.73 4.33 -17.63
CA ALA A 86 4.36 4.95 -16.46
C ALA A 86 3.33 5.27 -15.35
N ILE A 87 2.17 5.80 -15.75
CA ILE A 87 1.06 6.09 -14.84
C ILE A 87 0.49 4.80 -14.24
N GLN A 88 0.25 3.77 -15.06
CA GLN A 88 -0.26 2.49 -14.59
C GLN A 88 0.71 1.80 -13.60
N GLU A 89 2.01 1.83 -13.90
CA GLU A 89 3.05 1.30 -13.02
C GLU A 89 3.08 2.07 -11.69
N SER A 90 3.03 3.40 -11.75
CA SER A 90 3.00 4.25 -10.55
C SER A 90 1.79 3.95 -9.67
N VAL A 91 0.59 3.83 -10.25
CA VAL A 91 -0.62 3.51 -9.50
C VAL A 91 -0.53 2.12 -8.86
N LYS A 92 -0.02 1.11 -9.58
CA LYS A 92 0.21 -0.23 -9.02
C LYS A 92 1.19 -0.20 -7.85
N SER A 93 2.28 0.55 -7.98
CA SER A 93 3.27 0.74 -6.92
C SER A 93 2.63 1.38 -5.67
N LEU A 94 1.83 2.43 -5.84
CA LEU A 94 1.12 3.09 -4.74
C LEU A 94 0.18 2.13 -4.00
N ILE A 95 -0.60 1.32 -4.72
CA ILE A 95 -1.49 0.32 -4.11
C ILE A 95 -0.68 -0.67 -3.26
N LEU A 96 0.47 -1.14 -3.75
CA LEU A 96 1.35 -2.04 -3.02
C LEU A 96 1.95 -1.39 -1.77
N ILE A 97 2.42 -0.14 -1.88
CA ILE A 97 3.01 0.61 -0.76
C ILE A 97 1.97 0.83 0.34
N LEU A 98 0.77 1.31 -0.03
CA LEU A 98 -0.33 1.53 0.93
C LEU A 98 -0.81 0.21 1.54
N GLY A 99 -0.82 -0.87 0.78
CA GLY A 99 -1.13 -2.22 1.28
C GLY A 99 -0.11 -2.69 2.32
N LYS A 100 1.19 -2.52 2.05
CA LYS A 100 2.27 -2.84 3.00
C LYS A 100 2.17 -2.01 4.27
N MET A 101 1.99 -0.68 4.13
CA MET A 101 1.81 0.23 5.26
C MET A 101 0.64 -0.22 6.16
N ARG A 102 -0.51 -0.55 5.56
CA ARG A 102 -1.69 -1.03 6.30
C ARG A 102 -1.37 -2.27 7.13
N VAL A 103 -0.72 -3.27 6.53
CA VAL A 103 -0.38 -4.51 7.23
C VAL A 103 0.60 -4.27 8.37
N SER A 104 1.68 -3.53 8.12
CA SER A 104 2.66 -3.17 9.15
C SER A 104 2.01 -2.40 10.30
N PHE A 105 1.21 -1.39 9.99
CA PHE A 105 0.50 -0.61 11.00
C PHE A 105 -0.46 -1.46 11.85
N GLN A 106 -1.23 -2.35 11.23
CA GLN A 106 -2.14 -3.25 11.95
C GLN A 106 -1.38 -4.24 12.84
N ASN A 107 -0.23 -4.74 12.40
CA ASN A 107 0.58 -5.65 13.19
C ASN A 107 1.13 -4.96 14.43
N GLU A 108 1.71 -3.76 14.28
CA GLU A 108 2.20 -2.98 15.41
C GLU A 108 1.08 -2.61 16.39
N PHE A 109 -0.10 -2.23 15.88
CA PHE A 109 -1.23 -1.91 16.75
C PHE A 109 -1.73 -3.12 17.56
N ARG A 110 -1.72 -4.32 16.97
CA ARG A 110 -2.05 -5.57 17.69
C ARG A 110 -1.03 -5.88 18.77
N LEU A 111 0.27 -5.73 18.47
CA LEU A 111 1.35 -5.95 19.43
C LEU A 111 1.27 -4.94 20.58
N ALA A 112 1.10 -3.64 20.27
CA ALA A 112 0.95 -2.59 21.25
C ALA A 112 -0.26 -2.80 22.16
N LYS A 113 -1.40 -3.30 21.64
CA LYS A 113 -2.56 -3.65 22.46
C LYS A 113 -2.28 -4.84 23.38
N ALA A 114 -1.54 -5.85 22.91
CA ALA A 114 -1.17 -7.00 23.73
C ALA A 114 -0.21 -6.61 24.87
N VAL A 115 0.72 -5.67 24.62
CA VAL A 115 1.67 -5.15 25.62
C VAL A 115 1.03 -4.10 26.54
N GLY A 116 0.07 -3.30 26.05
CA GLY A 116 -0.66 -2.31 26.86
C GLY A 116 -1.73 -2.91 27.78
N LEU A 117 -2.05 -4.19 27.62
CA LEU A 117 -2.96 -4.94 28.51
C LEU A 117 -2.23 -5.59 29.71
N SER A 118 -0.91 -5.41 29.85
CA SER A 118 -0.16 -5.95 30.99
C SER A 118 0.00 -5.00 32.19
N ASP A 119 -0.55 -3.78 32.16
CA ASP A 119 -0.39 -2.78 33.23
C ASP A 119 -1.67 -2.41 34.01
N ASP A 120 -2.81 -3.08 33.81
CA ASP A 120 -3.98 -2.95 34.70
C ASP A 120 -4.36 -4.33 35.28
N GLN A 121 -4.01 -4.52 36.56
CA GLN A 121 -4.23 -5.74 37.34
C GLN A 121 -5.31 -5.49 38.39
N ASN A 122 -6.33 -6.36 38.43
CA ASN A 122 -7.41 -6.48 39.43
C ASN A 122 -8.46 -5.35 39.53
N ASP A 123 -9.61 -5.56 38.89
CA ASP A 123 -10.90 -5.18 39.46
C ASP A 123 -11.86 -6.39 39.40
N ASN A 124 -12.30 -6.83 40.57
CA ASN A 124 -13.29 -7.88 40.78
C ASN A 124 -14.69 -7.31 40.50
N ASP A 125 -15.09 -7.20 39.24
CA ASP A 125 -16.50 -7.07 38.89
C ASP A 125 -16.90 -8.09 37.81
N LEU A 126 -17.66 -9.08 38.26
CA LEU A 126 -18.37 -10.03 37.42
C LEU A 126 -19.47 -9.30 36.63
N VAL A 127 -19.45 -9.40 35.30
CA VAL A 127 -20.57 -9.90 34.45
C VAL A 127 -20.20 -9.73 32.97
N GLY A 128 -20.14 -10.85 32.22
CA GLY A 128 -20.03 -10.87 30.76
C GLY A 128 -18.96 -11.84 30.22
N GLY A 129 -19.14 -13.14 30.48
CA GLY A 129 -18.14 -14.17 30.19
C GLY A 129 -17.83 -14.42 28.72
N VAL A 130 -16.54 -14.58 28.42
CA VAL A 130 -16.00 -15.53 27.44
C VAL A 130 -14.73 -16.10 28.06
N GLY A 131 -14.86 -17.22 28.77
CA GLY A 131 -13.74 -17.91 29.40
C GLY A 131 -12.96 -18.76 28.39
N LEU A 132 -11.69 -18.42 28.17
CA LEU A 132 -10.70 -19.30 27.56
C LEU A 132 -9.61 -19.60 28.59
N GLY A 133 -9.97 -20.42 29.57
CA GLY A 133 -9.03 -21.09 30.47
C GLY A 133 -8.57 -22.39 29.83
N GLY A 134 -7.26 -22.51 29.60
CA GLY A 134 -6.64 -23.77 29.20
C GLY A 134 -6.65 -24.78 30.36
N GLY A 135 -6.81 -26.06 30.01
CA GLY A 135 -6.51 -27.17 30.90
C GLY A 135 -7.42 -28.38 30.77
N GLY A 136 -7.04 -29.31 29.88
CA GLY A 136 -7.09 -30.74 30.22
C GLY A 136 -8.33 -31.56 29.86
N LEU A 137 -8.07 -32.50 28.94
CA LEU A 137 -8.45 -33.92 29.00
C LEU A 137 -9.90 -34.33 28.66
N ASN A 138 -9.95 -35.17 27.62
CA ASN A 138 -10.88 -36.26 27.35
C ASN A 138 -12.33 -35.93 27.04
N GLY A 139 -12.69 -36.14 25.77
CA GLY A 139 -13.97 -36.77 25.48
C GLY A 139 -14.62 -36.34 24.17
N ARG A 140 -14.48 -37.22 23.16
CA ARG A 140 -15.57 -37.64 22.26
C ARG A 140 -16.24 -36.51 21.47
N PHE A 141 -15.91 -36.36 20.19
CA PHE A 141 -16.91 -36.49 19.11
C PHE A 141 -16.22 -37.00 17.86
N ASN A 142 -16.57 -38.24 17.53
CA ASN A 142 -16.29 -38.91 16.27
C ASN A 142 -17.39 -38.47 15.32
N ASP A 143 -17.06 -37.67 14.30
CA ASP A 143 -17.93 -37.48 13.14
C ASP A 143 -17.10 -37.77 11.90
N GLY A 144 -17.29 -38.99 11.41
CA GLY A 144 -16.48 -39.58 10.36
C GLY A 144 -16.92 -39.16 8.97
N LEU A 145 -15.96 -38.84 8.12
CA LEU A 145 -15.89 -39.34 6.75
C LEU A 145 -14.47 -39.14 6.20
N ALA A 146 -13.54 -40.03 6.57
CA ALA A 146 -12.26 -40.17 5.89
C ALA A 146 -12.33 -41.40 4.99
N GLY A 147 -12.17 -41.18 3.68
CA GLY A 147 -12.05 -42.23 2.68
C GLY A 147 -11.11 -41.79 1.57
N GLN A 148 -9.90 -42.35 1.61
CA GLN A 148 -8.98 -42.54 0.47
C GLN A 148 -8.12 -41.33 0.07
N HIS A 149 -6.87 -41.27 0.54
CA HIS A 149 -5.73 -41.86 -0.16
C HIS A 149 -4.45 -41.58 0.65
N ALA A 150 -3.82 -42.64 1.16
CA ALA A 150 -2.47 -42.59 1.64
C ALA A 150 -1.52 -42.67 0.44
N SER A 151 -0.54 -41.77 0.38
CA SER A 151 0.76 -42.10 -0.20
C SER A 151 1.86 -41.38 0.56
N SER A 152 2.80 -42.22 0.99
CA SER A 152 3.98 -41.97 1.78
C SER A 152 5.02 -41.12 1.07
N ILE A 153 5.60 -40.14 1.76
CA ILE A 153 7.01 -39.78 1.57
C ILE A 153 7.67 -39.70 2.94
N ASN A 154 8.50 -40.71 3.20
CA ASN A 154 9.40 -40.78 4.34
C ASN A 154 10.50 -39.71 4.24
N GLY A 155 10.82 -39.19 5.43
CA GLY A 155 12.06 -38.56 5.88
C GLY A 155 13.20 -38.33 4.89
N MET A 156 13.64 -37.07 4.85
CA MET A 156 15.03 -36.73 4.59
C MET A 156 15.46 -35.64 5.57
N GLY A 157 16.51 -35.98 6.33
CA GLY A 157 16.93 -35.29 7.54
C GLY A 157 17.73 -34.01 7.30
N TYR A 158 17.79 -33.24 8.38
CA TYR A 158 18.68 -32.10 8.54
C TYR A 158 20.14 -32.56 8.59
N SER A 159 20.98 -31.99 7.73
CA SER A 159 22.42 -31.91 7.91
C SER A 159 22.87 -30.50 7.63
N GLY A 160 23.49 -29.87 8.63
CA GLY A 160 23.98 -28.51 8.57
C GLY A 160 25.22 -28.35 7.71
N TYR A 161 25.49 -27.09 7.36
CA TYR A 161 26.84 -26.58 7.14
C TYR A 161 26.92 -25.18 7.73
N GLY A 162 27.86 -25.01 8.65
CA GLY A 162 28.25 -23.71 9.17
C GLY A 162 29.00 -22.89 8.13
N SER A 163 29.00 -21.57 8.31
CA SER A 163 29.97 -20.67 7.72
C SER A 163 30.14 -19.48 8.66
N SER A 164 31.37 -19.35 9.15
CA SER A 164 31.89 -18.22 9.89
C SER A 164 32.01 -17.01 8.96
N ALA A 165 31.57 -15.84 9.41
CA ALA A 165 31.92 -14.57 8.80
C ALA A 165 32.39 -13.63 9.91
N GLY A 166 33.70 -13.44 9.96
CA GLY A 166 34.36 -12.46 10.82
C GLY A 166 34.05 -11.05 10.35
N TYR A 167 33.72 -10.18 11.29
CA TYR A 167 33.61 -8.75 11.07
C TYR A 167 35.01 -8.14 10.99
N GLY A 168 35.48 -7.89 9.76
CA GLY A 168 36.59 -6.99 9.48
C GLY A 168 36.08 -5.55 9.43
N ASN A 169 36.52 -4.71 10.35
CA ASN A 169 36.22 -3.29 10.37
C ASN A 169 37.46 -2.52 9.89
N ASN A 170 37.40 -1.95 8.69
CA ASN A 170 38.40 -1.00 8.18
C ASN A 170 37.70 -0.02 7.24
N ASN A 171 37.49 1.22 7.68
CA ASN A 171 37.81 2.36 6.83
C ASN A 171 38.18 3.61 7.67
N GLN A 172 39.36 4.14 7.35
CA GLN A 172 39.97 5.36 7.87
C GLN A 172 39.61 6.57 6.96
N THR A 173 39.66 7.78 7.54
CA THR A 173 39.88 9.11 6.89
C THR A 173 38.73 9.66 6.02
N GLY A 174 38.34 10.95 6.01
CA GLY A 174 38.94 12.21 6.46
C GLY A 174 38.91 13.24 5.30
N SER A 175 37.97 14.19 5.30
CA SER A 175 37.88 15.48 4.54
C SER A 175 36.42 15.99 4.67
N GLY A 176 36.03 17.21 5.10
CA GLY A 176 36.58 18.56 4.90
C GLY A 176 36.42 18.94 3.42
N TRP A 177 35.45 19.72 2.93
CA TRP A 177 34.86 21.00 3.36
C TRP A 177 33.37 21.05 2.98
#